data_AF-A0A6M1LSL9-F1
#
_entry.id   AF-A0A6M1LSL9-F1
#
_cell.length_a   1.000
_cell.length_b   1.000
_cell.length_c   1.000
_cell.angle_alpha   90.00
_cell.angle_beta   90.00
_cell.angle_gamma   90.00
#
_symmetry.space_group_name_H-M   'P 1'
#
loop_
_entity.id
_entity.type
_entity.pdbx_description
1 polymer ?
#
loop_
_entity_poly.entity_id
_entity_poly.type
_entity_poly.pdbx_seq_one_letter_code
_entity_poly.pdbx_strand_id
1 'polypeptide(L)'
;MNPLPPRRLLRAWARSVGFTVALSLLVALGVGDEGLVLSAVVLGVAAFGLGLLYRLFPRGLHFAFGTATGLALYATLFVVLGRAQFPHAADWSRPVAFLLPVLAFLGTVFWRRRELAEVAEKQEAESLDLLPYAARWLAGVSAIGVVCFALPVNRLEAGAQALALIGAMAAIGGVVAFSVKDVVRLLVDVALIMEELGSRARHLAVPIVAFLLMYALLVIGFGATYRLADGMSHHALFMGPDGPIRLSYSDALHFSIATLSTVGYGDIRPSDDGARVLASLEVLAGQLLLLFGFAEIMRSRRLRSEASTGRVRPAHAHQDPHVDPDRASGHSPPPPG
;
A
#
# COMPACT_ATOMS: atom_id res chain seq x y z
N MET A 1 24.73 -8.99 -12.95
CA MET A 1 23.37 -9.53 -13.13
C MET A 1 23.13 -9.78 -14.61
N ASN A 2 22.78 -11.00 -15.03
CA ASN A 2 22.40 -11.26 -16.42
C ASN A 2 21.04 -10.58 -16.71
N PRO A 3 20.90 -9.82 -17.81
CA PRO A 3 19.64 -9.17 -18.14
C PRO A 3 18.54 -10.23 -18.37
N LEU A 4 17.39 -10.02 -17.73
CA LEU A 4 16.22 -10.92 -17.82
C LEU A 4 15.73 -11.03 -19.28
N PRO A 5 15.22 -12.21 -19.71
CA PRO A 5 14.77 -12.41 -21.09
C PRO A 5 13.56 -11.50 -21.44
N PRO A 6 13.50 -10.97 -22.67
CA PRO A 6 12.59 -9.87 -23.08
C PRO A 6 11.10 -10.16 -22.87
N ARG A 7 10.67 -11.42 -22.91
CA ARG A 7 9.26 -11.83 -22.71
C ARG A 7 8.76 -11.67 -21.27
N ARG A 8 9.64 -11.79 -20.26
CA ARG A 8 9.25 -11.59 -18.84
C ARG A 8 9.10 -10.11 -18.52
N LEU A 9 9.95 -9.27 -19.13
CA LEU A 9 9.87 -7.82 -19.05
C LEU A 9 8.53 -7.31 -19.60
N LEU A 10 8.14 -7.76 -20.80
CA LEU A 10 6.87 -7.43 -21.45
C LEU A 10 5.62 -7.80 -20.61
N ARG A 11 5.63 -8.94 -19.91
CA ARG A 11 4.50 -9.36 -19.06
C ARG A 11 4.45 -8.62 -17.72
N ALA A 12 5.58 -8.25 -17.14
CA ALA A 12 5.60 -7.39 -15.95
C ALA A 12 5.13 -5.97 -16.32
N TRP A 13 5.60 -5.48 -17.47
CA TRP A 13 5.22 -4.20 -18.06
C TRP A 13 3.70 -4.11 -18.30
N ALA A 14 3.12 -5.08 -19.00
CA ALA A 14 1.68 -5.07 -19.29
C ALA A 14 0.80 -5.10 -18.03
N ARG A 15 1.23 -5.81 -16.98
CA ARG A 15 0.49 -5.88 -15.70
C ARG A 15 0.53 -4.56 -14.93
N SER A 16 1.68 -3.90 -14.87
CA SER A 16 1.83 -2.60 -14.19
C SER A 16 1.01 -1.50 -14.88
N VAL A 17 1.10 -1.44 -16.21
CA VAL A 17 0.31 -0.49 -17.03
C VAL A 17 -1.18 -0.78 -16.90
N GLY A 18 -1.59 -2.06 -16.98
CA GLY A 18 -2.99 -2.45 -16.81
C GLY A 18 -3.56 -2.09 -15.44
N PHE A 19 -2.82 -2.34 -14.36
CA PHE A 19 -3.21 -1.95 -13.01
C PHE A 19 -3.33 -0.43 -12.86
N THR A 20 -2.36 0.31 -13.39
CA THR A 20 -2.33 1.78 -13.36
C THR A 20 -3.52 2.39 -14.08
N VAL A 21 -3.86 1.87 -15.26
CA VAL A 21 -5.04 2.28 -16.03
C VAL A 21 -6.32 1.93 -15.28
N ALA A 22 -6.42 0.71 -14.72
CA ALA A 22 -7.59 0.29 -13.94
C ALA A 22 -7.82 1.18 -12.71
N LEU A 23 -6.76 1.50 -11.96
CA LEU A 23 -6.83 2.41 -10.81
C LEU A 23 -7.26 3.82 -11.24
N SER A 24 -6.68 4.35 -12.31
CA SER A 24 -7.04 5.67 -12.84
C SER A 24 -8.50 5.74 -13.28
N LEU A 25 -9.00 4.67 -13.89
CA LEU A 25 -10.39 4.55 -14.32
C LEU A 25 -11.35 4.42 -13.13
N LEU A 26 -10.97 3.62 -12.11
CA LEU A 26 -11.73 3.51 -10.87
C LEU A 26 -11.86 4.87 -10.16
N VAL A 27 -10.78 5.62 -10.05
CA VAL A 27 -10.80 6.96 -9.44
C VAL A 27 -11.60 7.94 -10.28
N ALA A 28 -11.45 7.92 -11.61
CA ALA A 28 -12.22 8.81 -12.49
C ALA A 28 -13.73 8.55 -12.40
N LEU A 29 -14.15 7.29 -12.24
CA LEU A 29 -15.54 6.93 -11.99
C LEU A 29 -16.00 7.43 -10.61
N GLY A 30 -15.19 7.25 -9.56
CA GLY A 30 -15.52 7.73 -8.21
C GLY A 30 -15.60 9.25 -8.07
N VAL A 31 -14.83 9.99 -8.88
CA VAL A 31 -14.87 11.46 -8.97
C VAL A 31 -16.04 11.95 -9.85
N GLY A 32 -16.71 11.05 -10.59
CA GLY A 32 -17.79 11.37 -11.53
C GLY A 32 -18.98 12.13 -10.94
N ASP A 33 -19.21 11.99 -9.64
CA ASP A 33 -20.27 12.71 -8.92
C ASP A 33 -20.07 14.24 -8.93
N GLU A 34 -18.85 14.73 -9.17
CA GLU A 34 -18.53 16.16 -9.32
C GLU A 34 -18.69 16.68 -10.76
N GLY A 35 -19.08 15.82 -11.71
CA GLY A 35 -19.34 16.16 -13.10
C GLY A 35 -18.34 15.54 -14.09
N LEU A 36 -18.84 15.27 -15.30
CA LEU A 36 -18.10 14.56 -16.36
C LEU A 36 -16.82 15.28 -16.80
N VAL A 37 -16.79 16.62 -16.71
CA VAL A 37 -15.62 17.42 -17.09
C VAL A 37 -14.43 17.14 -16.18
N LEU A 38 -14.65 17.03 -14.86
CA LEU A 38 -13.56 16.76 -13.91
C LEU A 38 -13.01 15.35 -14.10
N SER A 39 -13.87 14.34 -14.26
CA SER A 39 -13.45 12.96 -14.56
C SER A 39 -12.67 12.86 -15.87
N ALA A 40 -13.10 13.56 -16.92
CA ALA A 40 -12.38 13.61 -18.19
C ALA A 40 -10.99 14.27 -18.03
N VAL A 41 -10.89 15.33 -17.23
CA VAL A 41 -9.62 15.99 -16.90
C VAL A 41 -8.71 15.05 -16.11
N VAL A 42 -9.21 14.34 -15.10
CA VAL A 42 -8.44 13.36 -14.33
C VAL A 42 -7.89 12.25 -15.24
N LEU A 43 -8.72 11.69 -16.11
CA LEU A 43 -8.30 10.66 -17.08
C LEU A 43 -7.27 11.21 -18.09
N GLY A 44 -7.51 12.41 -18.62
CA GLY A 44 -6.62 13.06 -19.57
C GLY A 44 -5.25 13.34 -18.96
N VAL A 45 -5.22 13.84 -17.73
CA VAL A 45 -4.00 14.09 -16.96
C VAL A 45 -3.27 12.79 -16.63
N ALA A 46 -4.00 11.74 -16.23
CA ALA A 46 -3.41 10.43 -15.98
C ALA A 46 -2.74 9.89 -17.26
N ALA A 47 -3.47 9.86 -18.38
CA ALA A 47 -2.96 9.35 -19.65
C ALA A 47 -1.78 10.19 -20.17
N PHE A 48 -1.89 11.51 -20.16
CA PHE A 48 -0.83 12.42 -20.61
C PHE A 48 0.39 12.38 -19.71
N GLY A 49 0.20 12.45 -18.39
CA GLY A 49 1.28 12.38 -17.40
C GLY A 49 2.03 11.06 -17.51
N LEU A 50 1.31 9.92 -17.55
CA LEU A 50 1.93 8.60 -17.77
C LEU A 50 2.68 8.52 -19.09
N GLY A 51 2.10 9.00 -20.19
CA GLY A 51 2.74 9.00 -21.51
C GLY A 51 4.01 9.86 -21.56
N LEU A 52 3.97 11.05 -20.97
CA LEU A 52 5.11 11.97 -20.90
C LEU A 52 6.24 11.38 -20.04
N LEU A 53 5.90 10.84 -18.88
CA LEU A 53 6.88 10.23 -17.99
C LEU A 53 7.48 8.96 -18.57
N TYR A 54 6.69 8.16 -19.28
CA TYR A 54 7.18 6.99 -20.01
C TYR A 54 8.20 7.36 -21.09
N ARG A 55 7.95 8.48 -21.79
CA ARG A 55 8.89 9.01 -22.78
C ARG A 55 10.17 9.56 -22.16
N LEU A 56 10.07 10.19 -20.99
CA LEU A 56 11.22 10.81 -20.30
C LEU A 56 12.07 9.78 -19.55
N PHE A 57 11.47 8.73 -18.99
CA PHE A 57 12.14 7.74 -18.14
C PHE A 57 11.81 6.29 -18.58
N PRO A 58 12.33 5.82 -19.72
CA PRO A 58 11.97 4.52 -20.30
C PRO A 58 12.35 3.30 -19.44
N ARG A 59 13.27 3.44 -18.48
CA ARG A 59 13.64 2.40 -17.50
C ARG A 59 12.90 2.52 -16.15
N GLY A 60 12.11 3.57 -15.93
CA GLY A 60 11.46 3.90 -14.66
C GLY A 60 10.04 3.35 -14.51
N LEU A 61 9.80 2.06 -14.79
CA LEU A 61 8.45 1.46 -14.66
C LEU A 61 7.83 1.67 -13.26
N HIS A 62 8.70 1.68 -12.26
CA HIS A 62 8.46 1.93 -10.84
C HIS A 62 8.01 3.37 -10.57
N PHE A 63 8.62 4.34 -11.25
CA PHE A 63 8.28 5.75 -11.16
C PHE A 63 6.90 6.06 -11.77
N ALA A 64 6.55 5.42 -12.88
CA ALA A 64 5.22 5.55 -13.49
C ALA A 64 4.10 5.01 -12.57
N PHE A 65 4.33 3.86 -11.93
CA PHE A 65 3.41 3.28 -10.94
C PHE A 65 3.20 4.22 -9.75
N GLY A 66 4.29 4.69 -9.12
CA GLY A 66 4.21 5.61 -8.00
C GLY A 66 3.51 6.92 -8.35
N THR A 67 3.74 7.46 -9.55
CA THR A 67 3.06 8.67 -10.02
C THR A 67 1.56 8.44 -10.19
N ALA A 68 1.14 7.29 -10.73
CA ALA A 68 -0.28 6.99 -10.88
C ALA A 68 -1.00 6.83 -9.55
N THR A 69 -0.39 6.16 -8.57
CA THR A 69 -0.93 6.06 -7.21
C THR A 69 -0.99 7.43 -6.54
N GLY A 70 0.05 8.26 -6.70
CA GLY A 70 0.06 9.63 -6.20
C GLY A 70 -1.05 10.50 -6.82
N LEU A 71 -1.25 10.40 -8.13
CA LEU A 71 -2.32 11.11 -8.84
C LEU A 71 -3.71 10.63 -8.40
N ALA A 72 -3.90 9.33 -8.20
CA ALA A 72 -5.14 8.74 -7.69
C ALA A 72 -5.48 9.26 -6.28
N LEU A 73 -4.50 9.27 -5.39
CA LEU A 73 -4.66 9.80 -4.03
C LEU A 73 -4.97 11.30 -4.06
N TYR A 74 -4.25 12.06 -4.90
CA TYR A 74 -4.49 13.49 -5.08
C TYR A 74 -5.89 13.79 -5.57
N ALA A 75 -6.37 13.10 -6.62
CA ALA A 75 -7.72 13.28 -7.14
C ALA A 75 -8.80 12.98 -6.10
N THR A 76 -8.61 11.92 -5.31
CA THR A 76 -9.53 11.56 -4.23
C THR A 76 -9.57 12.64 -3.15
N LEU A 77 -8.41 13.08 -2.67
CA LEU A 77 -8.31 14.13 -1.65
C LEU A 77 -8.85 15.47 -2.15
N PHE A 78 -8.61 15.82 -3.42
CA PHE A 78 -9.12 17.05 -4.02
C PHE A 78 -10.65 17.12 -3.97
N VAL A 79 -11.34 16.02 -4.30
CA VAL A 79 -12.81 15.98 -4.23
C VAL A 79 -13.31 16.05 -2.79
N VAL A 80 -12.73 15.24 -1.90
CA VAL A 80 -13.17 15.17 -0.50
C VAL A 80 -12.97 16.51 0.21
N LEU A 81 -11.77 17.11 0.11
CA LEU A 81 -11.48 18.40 0.72
C LEU A 81 -12.18 19.55 -0.01
N GLY A 82 -12.32 19.46 -1.33
CA GLY A 82 -13.05 20.43 -2.15
C GLY A 82 -14.50 20.56 -1.70
N ARG A 83 -15.21 19.43 -1.51
CA ARG A 83 -16.58 19.42 -0.96
C ARG A 83 -16.65 19.97 0.46
N ALA A 84 -15.68 19.62 1.31
CA ALA A 84 -15.69 20.02 2.71
C ALA A 84 -15.42 21.52 2.92
N GLN A 85 -14.50 22.11 2.16
CA GLN A 85 -14.03 23.49 2.36
C GLN A 85 -14.57 24.50 1.35
N PHE A 86 -14.90 24.06 0.14
CA PHE A 86 -15.33 24.93 -0.97
C PHE A 86 -16.66 24.45 -1.58
N PRO A 87 -17.72 24.27 -0.76
CA PRO A 87 -18.98 23.67 -1.21
C PRO A 87 -19.67 24.48 -2.31
N HIS A 88 -19.45 25.80 -2.33
CA HIS A 88 -20.10 26.73 -3.25
C HIS A 88 -19.13 27.32 -4.28
N ALA A 89 -17.90 26.80 -4.39
CA ALA A 89 -16.98 27.24 -5.43
C ALA A 89 -17.56 26.96 -6.82
N ALA A 90 -17.40 27.91 -7.73
CA ALA A 90 -17.91 27.82 -9.09
C ALA A 90 -17.36 26.59 -9.83
N ASP A 91 -18.21 25.89 -10.59
CA ASP A 91 -17.86 24.60 -11.22
C ASP A 91 -16.66 24.69 -12.18
N TRP A 92 -16.51 25.82 -12.88
CA TRP A 92 -15.37 26.06 -13.78
C TRP A 92 -14.02 26.11 -13.05
N SER A 93 -14.01 26.45 -11.76
CA SER A 93 -12.79 26.61 -10.98
C SER A 93 -12.19 25.26 -10.58
N ARG A 94 -13.00 24.21 -10.42
CA ARG A 94 -12.54 22.88 -9.96
C ARG A 94 -11.56 22.22 -10.95
N PRO A 95 -11.84 22.14 -12.27
CA PRO A 95 -10.87 21.60 -13.23
C PRO A 95 -9.57 22.42 -13.30
N VAL A 96 -9.66 23.75 -13.24
CA VAL A 96 -8.49 24.64 -13.29
C VAL A 96 -7.62 24.45 -12.05
N ALA A 97 -8.24 24.45 -10.87
CA ALA A 97 -7.55 24.25 -9.61
C ALA A 97 -6.92 22.85 -9.53
N PHE A 98 -7.60 21.81 -10.02
CA PHE A 98 -7.05 20.46 -10.09
C PHE A 98 -5.78 20.38 -10.96
N LEU A 99 -5.76 21.09 -12.10
CA LEU A 99 -4.65 21.07 -13.04
C LEU A 99 -3.40 21.79 -12.53
N LEU A 100 -3.53 22.81 -11.68
CA LEU A 100 -2.41 23.66 -11.26
C LEU A 100 -1.23 22.88 -10.64
N PRO A 101 -1.42 22.06 -9.58
CA PRO A 101 -0.33 21.27 -9.02
C PRO A 101 0.24 20.24 -10.01
N VAL A 102 -0.60 19.68 -10.87
CA VAL A 102 -0.19 18.66 -11.83
C VAL A 102 0.68 19.27 -12.93
N LEU A 103 0.27 20.42 -13.47
CA LEU A 103 1.05 21.15 -14.47
C LEU A 103 2.36 21.66 -13.87
N ALA A 104 2.35 22.14 -12.63
CA ALA A 104 3.57 22.51 -11.90
C ALA A 104 4.52 21.31 -11.77
N PHE A 105 4.00 20.13 -11.40
CA PHE A 105 4.78 18.90 -11.32
C PHE A 105 5.35 18.50 -12.69
N LEU A 106 4.52 18.32 -13.71
CA LEU A 106 4.93 17.88 -15.04
C LEU A 106 5.90 18.87 -15.70
N GLY A 107 5.63 20.17 -15.55
CA GLY A 107 6.51 21.24 -16.04
C GLY A 107 7.88 21.20 -15.36
N THR A 108 7.92 21.02 -14.04
CA THR A 108 9.19 20.93 -13.31
C THR A 108 9.96 19.66 -13.66
N VAL A 109 9.28 18.52 -13.82
CA VAL A 109 9.89 17.27 -14.28
C VAL A 109 10.48 17.43 -15.69
N PHE A 110 9.74 18.07 -16.61
CA PHE A 110 10.21 18.31 -17.96
C PHE A 110 11.42 19.26 -18.00
N TRP A 111 11.41 20.31 -17.17
CA TRP A 111 12.50 21.27 -17.04
C TRP A 111 13.76 20.62 -16.47
N ARG A 112 13.63 19.86 -15.38
CA ARG A 112 14.75 19.21 -14.66
C ARG A 112 15.04 17.78 -15.12
N ARG A 113 14.58 17.41 -16.32
CA ARG A 113 14.65 16.02 -16.84
C ARG A 113 16.05 15.40 -16.82
N ARG A 114 17.10 16.19 -17.11
CA ARG A 114 18.49 15.69 -17.15
C ARG A 114 19.01 15.36 -15.74
N GLU A 115 18.78 16.27 -14.78
CA GLU A 115 19.16 16.05 -13.38
C GLU A 115 18.39 14.88 -12.75
N LEU A 116 17.10 14.75 -13.07
CA LEU A 116 16.26 13.67 -12.54
C LEU A 116 16.63 12.31 -13.14
N ALA A 117 17.06 12.26 -14.40
CA ALA A 117 17.54 11.03 -15.04
C ALA A 117 18.81 10.51 -14.36
N GLU A 118 19.76 11.39 -14.04
CA GLU A 118 20.98 11.00 -13.32
C GLU A 118 20.70 10.51 -11.89
N VAL A 119 19.72 11.10 -11.19
CA VAL A 119 19.31 10.65 -9.85
C VAL A 119 18.67 9.27 -9.91
N ALA A 120 17.83 9.01 -10.91
CA ALA A 120 17.19 7.70 -11.09
C ALA A 120 18.18 6.60 -11.50
N GLU A 121 19.26 6.93 -12.23
CA GLU A 121 20.30 5.96 -12.63
C GLU A 121 21.35 5.68 -11.54
N LYS A 122 21.63 6.65 -10.66
CA LYS A 122 22.65 6.49 -9.59
C LYS A 122 22.15 5.79 -8.32
N GLN A 123 20.84 5.60 -8.14
CA GLN A 123 20.26 5.03 -6.91
C GLN A 123 20.44 3.52 -6.72
N GLU A 124 21.28 2.83 -7.50
CA GLU A 124 21.56 1.40 -7.31
C GLU A 124 22.46 1.08 -6.08
N ALA A 125 22.96 2.06 -5.31
CA ALA A 125 24.01 1.77 -4.32
C ALA A 125 24.02 2.51 -2.96
N GLU A 126 23.12 3.46 -2.64
CA GLU A 126 23.21 4.18 -1.35
C GLU A 126 21.91 4.17 -0.53
N SER A 127 22.10 4.09 0.79
CA SER A 127 21.15 3.79 1.86
C SER A 127 19.79 4.49 1.80
N LEU A 128 18.76 3.72 2.20
CA LEU A 128 17.35 4.09 2.40
C LEU A 128 17.15 5.18 3.49
N ASP A 129 17.60 6.42 3.26
CA ASP A 129 17.29 7.56 4.13
C ASP A 129 15.99 8.25 3.69
N LEU A 130 14.85 7.56 3.81
CA LEU A 130 13.52 8.07 3.40
C LEU A 130 12.98 9.21 4.30
N LEU A 131 13.34 9.18 5.58
CA LEU A 131 12.68 9.97 6.63
C LEU A 131 12.77 11.50 6.47
N PRO A 132 13.94 12.11 6.19
CA PRO A 132 14.06 13.57 6.17
C PRO A 132 13.43 14.23 4.93
N TYR A 133 13.32 13.51 3.81
CA TYR A 133 12.68 14.00 2.59
C TYR A 133 11.15 13.98 2.72
N ALA A 134 10.60 12.85 3.17
CA ALA A 134 9.16 12.71 3.41
C ALA A 134 8.66 13.70 4.46
N ALA A 135 9.42 13.92 5.55
CA ALA A 135 9.04 14.85 6.61
C ALA A 135 8.93 16.30 6.14
N ARG A 136 9.87 16.80 5.32
CA ARG A 136 9.83 18.17 4.80
C ARG A 136 8.65 18.39 3.85
N TRP A 137 8.41 17.42 2.96
CA TRP A 137 7.26 17.47 2.06
C TRP A 137 5.94 17.43 2.82
N LEU A 138 5.81 16.48 3.77
CA LEU A 138 4.61 16.33 4.58
C LEU A 138 4.34 17.58 5.42
N ALA A 139 5.38 18.15 6.05
CA ALA A 139 5.24 19.40 6.81
C ALA A 139 4.72 20.56 5.94
N GLY A 140 5.22 20.70 4.71
CA GLY A 140 4.75 21.73 3.78
C GLY A 140 3.27 21.57 3.41
N VAL A 141 2.85 20.35 3.07
CA VAL A 141 1.45 20.05 2.73
C VAL A 141 0.53 20.19 3.95
N SER A 142 0.96 19.69 5.12
CA SER A 142 0.21 19.81 6.36
C SER A 142 0.04 21.26 6.80
N ALA A 143 1.05 22.11 6.64
CA ALA A 143 0.95 23.54 6.94
C ALA A 143 -0.12 24.22 6.08
N ILE A 144 -0.15 23.94 4.77
CA ILE A 144 -1.20 24.46 3.87
C ILE A 144 -2.59 23.93 4.29
N GLY A 145 -2.67 22.64 4.63
CA GLY A 145 -3.90 22.03 5.15
C GLY A 145 -4.40 22.73 6.41
N VAL A 146 -3.54 22.94 7.41
CA VAL A 146 -3.88 23.63 8.66
C VAL A 146 -4.38 25.05 8.38
N VAL A 147 -3.70 25.81 7.50
CA VAL A 147 -4.14 27.16 7.13
C VAL A 147 -5.51 27.13 6.43
N CYS A 148 -5.75 26.18 5.52
CA CYS A 148 -7.04 26.04 4.84
C CYS A 148 -8.18 25.68 5.81
N PHE A 149 -7.92 24.84 6.82
CA PHE A 149 -8.92 24.47 7.82
C PHE A 149 -9.14 25.52 8.91
N ALA A 150 -8.12 26.34 9.21
CA ALA A 150 -8.22 27.41 10.20
C ALA A 150 -9.00 28.63 9.67
N LEU A 151 -8.98 28.85 8.36
CA LEU A 151 -9.73 29.93 7.71
C LEU A 151 -11.16 29.47 7.40
N PRO A 152 -12.22 30.23 7.78
CA PRO A 152 -13.61 29.87 7.51
C PRO A 152 -14.01 30.17 6.05
N VAL A 153 -13.26 29.63 5.09
CA VAL A 153 -13.41 29.89 3.65
C VAL A 153 -14.78 29.42 3.14
N ASN A 154 -15.34 28.38 3.76
CA ASN A 154 -16.67 27.87 3.48
C ASN A 154 -17.82 28.88 3.72
N ARG A 155 -17.57 29.97 4.47
CA ARG A 155 -18.55 31.05 4.71
C ARG A 155 -18.47 32.17 3.68
N LEU A 156 -17.50 32.15 2.78
CA LEU A 156 -17.34 33.18 1.76
C LEU A 156 -18.30 32.96 0.58
N GLU A 157 -18.51 34.01 -0.19
CA GLU A 157 -19.29 33.97 -1.43
C GLU A 157 -18.63 33.07 -2.49
N ALA A 158 -19.43 32.51 -3.41
CA ALA A 158 -19.00 31.52 -4.41
C ALA A 158 -17.76 31.93 -5.21
N GLY A 159 -17.67 33.21 -5.61
CA GLY A 159 -16.52 33.75 -6.34
C GLY A 159 -15.24 33.82 -5.50
N ALA A 160 -15.35 34.19 -4.22
CA ALA A 160 -14.23 34.22 -3.29
C ALA A 160 -13.76 32.80 -2.93
N GLN A 161 -14.68 31.83 -2.81
CA GLN A 161 -14.34 30.42 -2.64
C GLN A 161 -13.54 29.89 -3.85
N ALA A 162 -13.96 30.23 -5.09
CA ALA A 162 -13.25 29.83 -6.29
C ALA A 162 -11.82 30.40 -6.35
N LEU A 163 -11.64 31.68 -6.01
CA LEU A 163 -10.31 32.30 -5.95
C LEU A 163 -9.43 31.69 -4.84
N ALA A 164 -10.01 31.43 -3.67
CA ALA A 164 -9.30 30.80 -2.56
C ALA A 164 -8.87 29.36 -2.91
N LEU A 165 -9.72 28.60 -3.60
CA LEU A 165 -9.38 27.26 -4.10
C LEU A 165 -8.21 27.31 -5.09
N ILE A 166 -8.26 28.21 -6.07
CA ILE A 166 -7.18 28.41 -7.05
C ILE A 166 -5.89 28.83 -6.35
N GLY A 167 -5.96 29.77 -5.39
CA GLY A 167 -4.82 30.23 -4.62
C GLY A 167 -4.18 29.13 -3.78
N ALA A 168 -5.00 28.32 -3.09
CA ALA A 168 -4.53 27.18 -2.32
C ALA A 168 -3.84 26.14 -3.23
N MET A 169 -4.44 25.82 -4.39
CA MET A 169 -3.85 24.88 -5.34
C MET A 169 -2.58 25.43 -6.01
N ALA A 170 -2.49 26.74 -6.24
CA ALA A 170 -1.26 27.38 -6.72
C ALA A 170 -0.14 27.28 -5.67
N ALA A 171 -0.45 27.50 -4.39
CA ALA A 171 0.50 27.33 -3.30
C ALA A 171 0.98 25.88 -3.17
N ILE A 172 0.06 24.91 -3.25
CA ILE A 172 0.39 23.48 -3.30
C ILE A 172 1.27 23.18 -4.51
N GLY A 173 0.94 23.71 -5.69
CA GLY A 173 1.75 23.58 -6.89
C GLY A 173 3.18 24.11 -6.73
N GLY A 174 3.34 25.24 -6.02
CA GLY A 174 4.66 25.78 -5.66
C GLY A 174 5.46 24.85 -4.75
N VAL A 175 4.83 24.31 -3.69
CA VAL A 175 5.46 23.32 -2.80
C VAL A 175 5.85 22.05 -3.56
N VAL A 176 4.99 21.58 -4.47
CA VAL A 176 5.26 20.40 -5.31
C VAL A 176 6.42 20.66 -6.27
N ALA A 177 6.47 21.82 -6.93
CA ALA A 177 7.56 22.21 -7.82
C ALA A 177 8.90 22.29 -7.07
N PHE A 178 8.90 22.86 -5.86
CA PHE A 178 10.08 22.91 -5.00
C PHE A 178 10.53 21.51 -4.57
N SER A 179 9.58 20.65 -4.21
CA SER A 179 9.83 19.31 -3.66
C SER A 179 9.96 18.23 -4.73
N VAL A 180 10.02 18.55 -6.02
CA VAL A 180 9.95 17.55 -7.10
C VAL A 180 11.05 16.49 -6.99
N LYS A 181 12.27 16.88 -6.59
CA LYS A 181 13.40 15.96 -6.43
C LYS A 181 13.14 14.98 -5.28
N ASP A 182 12.58 15.49 -4.18
CA ASP A 182 12.26 14.72 -2.98
C ASP A 182 11.10 13.76 -3.26
N VAL A 183 10.07 14.22 -3.99
CA VAL A 183 8.94 13.38 -4.44
C VAL A 183 9.41 12.29 -5.39
N VAL A 184 10.26 12.60 -6.37
CA VAL A 184 10.75 11.59 -7.32
C VAL A 184 11.56 10.52 -6.60
N ARG A 185 12.45 10.90 -5.67
CA ARG A 185 13.20 9.95 -4.84
C ARG A 185 12.26 9.07 -4.01
N LEU A 186 11.30 9.67 -3.31
CA LEU A 186 10.31 8.94 -2.53
C LEU A 186 9.55 7.92 -3.39
N LEU A 187 9.12 8.31 -4.60
CA LEU A 187 8.41 7.42 -5.50
C LEU A 187 9.28 6.26 -6.00
N VAL A 188 10.55 6.52 -6.31
CA VAL A 188 11.51 5.47 -6.68
C VAL A 188 11.74 4.53 -5.49
N ASP A 189 12.03 5.06 -4.31
CA ASP A 189 12.27 4.27 -3.10
C ASP A 189 11.05 3.42 -2.72
N VAL A 190 9.84 4.01 -2.72
CA VAL A 190 8.59 3.29 -2.45
C VAL A 190 8.37 2.20 -3.49
N ALA A 191 8.65 2.46 -4.77
CA ALA A 191 8.43 1.47 -5.80
C ALA A 191 9.47 0.34 -5.77
N LEU A 192 10.71 0.60 -5.33
CA LEU A 192 11.71 -0.41 -5.00
C LEU A 192 11.27 -1.24 -3.79
N ILE A 193 10.81 -0.57 -2.73
CA ILE A 193 10.24 -1.22 -1.54
C ILE A 193 9.06 -2.10 -1.95
N MET A 194 8.17 -1.65 -2.83
CA MET A 194 7.00 -2.41 -3.30
C MET A 194 7.40 -3.59 -4.19
N GLU A 195 8.46 -3.48 -4.99
CA GLU A 195 9.00 -4.62 -5.74
C GLU A 195 9.58 -5.66 -4.78
N GLU A 196 10.36 -5.21 -3.80
CA GLU A 196 10.91 -6.07 -2.77
C GLU A 196 9.80 -6.69 -1.91
N LEU A 197 8.79 -5.92 -1.51
CA LEU A 197 7.61 -6.40 -0.82
C LEU A 197 6.83 -7.38 -1.70
N GLY A 198 6.67 -7.13 -2.99
CA GLY A 198 5.98 -8.03 -3.92
C GLY A 198 6.69 -9.36 -4.05
N SER A 199 8.03 -9.33 -4.08
CA SER A 199 8.86 -10.56 -4.07
C SER A 199 8.67 -11.34 -2.76
N ARG A 200 8.59 -10.64 -1.62
CA ARG A 200 8.32 -11.21 -0.29
C ARG A 200 6.87 -11.69 -0.15
N ALA A 201 5.91 -10.98 -0.76
CA ALA A 201 4.48 -11.19 -0.64
C ALA A 201 4.06 -12.52 -1.28
N ARG A 202 4.70 -12.94 -2.38
CA ARG A 202 4.45 -14.26 -2.96
C ARG A 202 4.70 -15.40 -1.97
N HIS A 203 5.60 -15.20 -1.00
CA HIS A 203 5.91 -16.19 0.03
C HIS A 203 4.98 -16.10 1.24
N LEU A 204 4.39 -14.93 1.53
CA LEU A 204 3.34 -14.78 2.54
C LEU A 204 1.95 -15.15 2.01
N ALA A 205 1.79 -15.27 0.68
CA ALA A 205 0.50 -15.58 0.06
C ALA A 205 -0.13 -16.86 0.61
N VAL A 206 0.65 -17.93 0.80
CA VAL A 206 0.12 -19.20 1.31
C VAL A 206 -0.39 -19.07 2.76
N PRO A 207 0.39 -18.57 3.74
CA PRO A 207 -0.11 -18.31 5.08
C PRO A 207 -1.29 -17.34 5.13
N ILE A 208 -1.28 -16.27 4.33
CA ILE A 208 -2.37 -15.29 4.27
C ILE A 208 -3.66 -15.94 3.75
N VAL A 209 -3.58 -16.71 2.66
CA VAL A 209 -4.75 -17.41 2.10
C VAL A 209 -5.30 -18.42 3.11
N ALA A 210 -4.42 -19.18 3.77
CA ALA A 210 -4.85 -20.12 4.82
C ALA A 210 -5.55 -19.40 5.99
N PHE A 211 -5.00 -18.26 6.43
CA PHE A 211 -5.60 -17.42 7.46
C PHE A 211 -6.96 -16.89 7.04
N LEU A 212 -7.09 -16.35 5.82
CA LEU A 212 -8.35 -15.82 5.29
C LEU A 212 -9.41 -16.91 5.14
N LEU A 213 -9.03 -18.12 4.72
CA LEU A 213 -9.95 -19.26 4.63
C LEU A 213 -10.43 -19.69 6.03
N MET A 214 -9.54 -19.73 7.02
CA MET A 214 -9.92 -20.06 8.39
C MET A 214 -10.78 -18.97 9.03
N TYR A 215 -10.48 -17.70 8.75
CA TYR A 215 -11.32 -16.56 9.13
C TYR A 215 -12.73 -16.69 8.54
N ALA A 216 -12.82 -16.95 7.23
CA ALA A 216 -14.11 -17.15 6.56
C ALA A 216 -14.87 -18.36 7.12
N LEU A 217 -14.17 -19.45 7.46
CA LEU A 217 -14.79 -20.63 8.07
C LEU A 217 -15.33 -20.34 9.47
N LEU A 218 -14.61 -19.56 10.29
CA LEU A 218 -15.13 -19.12 11.60
C LEU A 218 -16.38 -18.26 11.43
N VAL A 219 -16.34 -17.27 10.53
CA VAL A 219 -17.51 -16.42 10.24
C VAL A 219 -18.72 -17.25 9.82
N ILE A 220 -18.52 -18.18 8.88
CA ILE A 220 -19.62 -19.02 8.38
C ILE A 220 -20.10 -19.97 9.48
N GLY A 221 -19.19 -20.57 10.25
CA GLY A 221 -19.48 -21.51 11.32
C GLY A 221 -20.27 -20.87 12.47
N PHE A 222 -19.81 -19.72 12.97
CA PHE A 222 -20.51 -18.98 14.02
C PHE A 222 -21.80 -18.36 13.50
N GLY A 223 -21.81 -17.75 12.32
CA GLY A 223 -23.03 -17.27 11.66
C GLY A 223 -24.11 -18.35 11.53
N ALA A 224 -23.74 -19.55 11.06
CA ALA A 224 -24.66 -20.68 11.01
C ALA A 224 -25.12 -21.11 12.41
N THR A 225 -24.22 -21.11 13.40
CA THR A 225 -24.56 -21.47 14.79
C THR A 225 -25.53 -20.46 15.42
N TYR A 226 -25.36 -19.16 15.22
CA TYR A 226 -26.32 -18.14 15.66
C TYR A 226 -27.69 -18.34 15.02
N ARG A 227 -27.70 -18.58 13.70
CA ARG A 227 -28.95 -18.80 12.96
C ARG A 227 -29.71 -20.04 13.44
N LEU A 228 -28.98 -21.11 13.74
CA LEU A 228 -29.54 -22.35 14.28
C LEU A 228 -30.02 -22.16 15.72
N ALA A 229 -29.22 -21.52 16.57
CA ALA A 229 -29.58 -21.24 17.97
C ALA A 229 -30.84 -20.39 18.06
N ASP A 230 -30.93 -19.30 17.29
CA ASP A 230 -32.13 -18.47 17.24
C ASP A 230 -33.31 -19.23 16.65
N GLY A 231 -33.11 -20.02 15.58
CA GLY A 231 -34.16 -20.82 14.96
C GLY A 231 -34.76 -21.92 15.86
N MET A 232 -33.96 -22.51 16.75
CA MET A 232 -34.42 -23.50 17.72
C MET A 232 -35.06 -22.88 18.97
N SER A 233 -34.86 -21.58 19.20
CA SER A 233 -35.31 -20.90 20.41
C SER A 233 -36.74 -20.39 20.28
N HIS A 234 -37.54 -20.54 21.34
CA HIS A 234 -38.93 -20.07 21.37
C HIS A 234 -39.06 -18.54 21.30
N HIS A 235 -38.07 -17.82 21.83
CA HIS A 235 -38.00 -16.35 21.80
C HIS A 235 -36.81 -15.90 20.96
N ALA A 236 -36.88 -14.68 20.43
CA ALA A 236 -35.78 -14.06 19.70
C ALA A 236 -34.56 -13.88 20.61
N LEU A 237 -33.41 -14.41 20.19
CA LEU A 237 -32.16 -14.30 20.97
C LEU A 237 -31.42 -12.97 20.74
N PHE A 238 -31.82 -12.22 19.71
CA PHE A 238 -31.16 -11.00 19.23
C PHE A 238 -32.14 -9.83 19.17
N MET A 239 -31.58 -8.62 19.32
CA MET A 239 -32.28 -7.35 19.16
C MET A 239 -31.69 -6.54 18.01
N GLY A 240 -32.58 -5.94 17.23
CA GLY A 240 -32.28 -4.93 16.23
C GLY A 240 -32.66 -3.52 16.69
N PRO A 241 -32.67 -2.53 15.77
CA PRO A 241 -33.05 -1.15 16.08
C PRO A 241 -34.51 -1.01 16.55
N ASP A 242 -35.41 -1.79 15.95
CA ASP A 242 -36.85 -1.70 16.16
C ASP A 242 -37.41 -2.71 17.19
N GLY A 243 -36.53 -3.49 17.85
CA GLY A 243 -36.90 -4.46 18.88
C GLY A 243 -36.32 -5.86 18.68
N PRO A 244 -36.92 -6.91 19.28
CA PRO A 244 -36.47 -8.29 19.11
C PRO A 244 -36.60 -8.75 17.65
N ILE A 245 -35.53 -9.32 17.09
CA ILE A 245 -35.48 -9.77 15.70
C ILE A 245 -35.16 -11.26 15.62
N ARG A 246 -35.69 -11.92 14.59
CA ARG A 246 -35.25 -13.26 14.18
C ARG A 246 -34.20 -13.13 13.11
N LEU A 247 -33.06 -13.80 13.30
CA LEU A 247 -31.96 -13.68 12.36
C LEU A 247 -32.29 -14.38 11.04
N SER A 248 -32.17 -13.67 9.92
CA SER A 248 -31.96 -14.32 8.64
C SER A 248 -30.54 -14.89 8.58
N TYR A 249 -30.24 -15.74 7.59
CA TYR A 249 -28.88 -16.25 7.40
C TYR A 249 -27.89 -15.11 7.09
N SER A 250 -28.33 -14.11 6.32
CA SER A 250 -27.52 -12.93 6.01
C SER A 250 -27.24 -12.09 7.26
N ASP A 251 -28.24 -11.90 8.11
CA ASP A 251 -28.09 -11.13 9.36
C ASP A 251 -27.14 -11.82 10.34
N ALA A 252 -27.23 -13.15 10.43
CA ALA A 252 -26.34 -13.94 11.28
C ALA A 252 -24.88 -13.91 10.78
N LEU A 253 -24.66 -13.95 9.46
CA LEU A 253 -23.33 -13.76 8.87
C LEU A 253 -22.81 -12.34 9.10
N HIS A 254 -23.66 -11.32 8.90
CA HIS A 254 -23.30 -9.92 9.15
C HIS A 254 -22.88 -9.70 10.61
N PHE A 255 -23.67 -10.20 11.57
CA PHE A 255 -23.35 -10.15 12.99
C PHE A 255 -22.03 -10.87 13.32
N SER A 256 -21.81 -12.06 12.76
CA SER A 256 -20.57 -12.83 12.94
C SER A 256 -19.34 -12.11 12.36
N ILE A 257 -19.45 -11.53 11.15
CA ILE A 257 -18.39 -10.70 10.57
C ILE A 257 -18.09 -9.51 11.47
N ALA A 258 -19.11 -8.76 11.89
CA ALA A 258 -18.95 -7.57 12.72
C ALA A 258 -18.34 -7.91 14.11
N THR A 259 -18.68 -9.08 14.67
CA THR A 259 -18.17 -9.58 15.94
C THR A 259 -16.72 -10.03 15.83
N LEU A 260 -16.41 -10.92 14.86
CA LEU A 260 -15.07 -11.47 14.66
C LEU A 260 -14.06 -10.40 14.22
N SER A 261 -14.50 -9.39 13.46
CA SER A 261 -13.69 -8.23 13.08
C SER A 261 -13.55 -7.18 14.18
N THR A 262 -14.26 -7.35 15.31
CA THR A 262 -14.32 -6.39 16.44
C THR A 262 -14.89 -5.01 16.07
N VAL A 263 -15.56 -4.89 14.93
CA VAL A 263 -16.19 -3.63 14.48
C VAL A 263 -17.43 -3.31 15.30
N GLY A 264 -18.32 -4.30 15.49
CA GLY A 264 -19.50 -4.20 16.35
C GLY A 264 -20.39 -2.97 16.09
N TYR A 265 -20.94 -2.84 14.88
CA TYR A 265 -21.80 -1.70 14.50
C TYR A 265 -22.97 -1.42 15.47
N GLY A 266 -23.44 -2.43 16.19
CA GLY A 266 -24.47 -2.31 17.22
C GLY A 266 -25.90 -2.34 16.70
N ASP A 267 -26.07 -2.52 15.39
CA ASP A 267 -27.34 -2.73 14.69
C ASP A 267 -27.98 -4.08 15.00
N ILE A 268 -27.17 -5.12 15.26
CA ILE A 268 -27.61 -6.43 15.75
C ILE A 268 -26.83 -6.76 17.02
N ARG A 269 -27.53 -7.13 18.10
CA ARG A 269 -26.89 -7.46 19.38
C ARG A 269 -27.58 -8.63 20.11
N PRO A 270 -26.83 -9.50 20.80
CA PRO A 270 -27.40 -10.60 21.56
C PRO A 270 -28.11 -10.08 22.82
N SER A 271 -29.38 -10.43 22.99
CA SER A 271 -30.16 -10.13 24.20
C SER A 271 -30.17 -11.27 25.19
N ASP A 272 -30.03 -12.50 24.71
CA ASP A 272 -29.98 -13.71 25.52
C ASP A 272 -28.55 -14.02 26.03
N ASP A 273 -28.46 -14.58 27.24
CA ASP A 273 -27.17 -14.90 27.85
C ASP A 273 -26.42 -16.03 27.12
N GLY A 274 -27.14 -17.00 26.55
CA GLY A 274 -26.55 -18.03 25.70
C GLY A 274 -25.96 -17.46 24.41
N ALA A 275 -26.69 -16.53 23.77
CA ALA A 275 -26.18 -15.81 22.60
C ALA A 275 -24.94 -14.95 22.92
N ARG A 276 -24.88 -14.34 24.10
CA ARG A 276 -23.71 -13.58 24.59
C ARG A 276 -22.50 -14.50 24.85
N VAL A 277 -22.71 -15.68 25.43
CA VAL A 277 -21.64 -16.67 25.61
C VAL A 277 -21.11 -17.12 24.25
N LEU A 278 -21.99 -17.41 23.30
CA LEU A 278 -21.58 -17.81 21.95
C LEU A 278 -20.78 -16.71 21.24
N ALA A 279 -21.20 -15.44 21.36
CA ALA A 279 -20.43 -14.29 20.89
C ALA A 279 -19.07 -14.16 21.58
N SER A 280 -19.00 -14.43 22.88
CA SER A 280 -17.72 -14.42 23.61
C SER A 280 -16.77 -15.52 23.12
N LEU A 281 -17.31 -16.72 22.83
CA LEU A 281 -16.53 -17.82 22.25
C LEU A 281 -16.03 -17.49 20.84
N GLU A 282 -16.84 -16.81 20.03
CA GLU A 282 -16.42 -16.34 18.70
C GLU A 282 -15.23 -15.37 18.80
N VAL A 283 -15.31 -14.39 19.72
CA VAL A 283 -14.22 -13.43 19.94
C VAL A 283 -12.94 -14.14 20.39
N LEU A 284 -13.04 -15.11 21.32
CA LEU A 284 -11.90 -15.92 21.75
C LEU A 284 -11.30 -16.73 20.59
N ALA A 285 -12.13 -17.36 19.76
CA ALA A 285 -11.69 -18.10 18.58
C ALA A 285 -10.98 -17.17 17.58
N GLY A 286 -11.51 -15.96 17.35
CA GLY A 286 -10.87 -14.94 16.53
C GLY A 286 -9.51 -14.52 17.06
N GLN A 287 -9.39 -14.31 18.37
CA GLN A 287 -8.11 -13.94 19.00
C GLN A 287 -7.06 -15.04 18.87
N LEU A 288 -7.46 -16.32 19.04
CA LEU A 288 -6.59 -17.47 18.82
C LEU A 288 -6.17 -17.60 17.35
N LEU A 289 -7.10 -17.36 16.42
CA LEU A 289 -6.81 -17.34 15.00
C LEU A 289 -5.76 -16.27 14.67
N LEU A 290 -5.89 -15.05 15.21
CA LEU A 290 -4.91 -13.97 15.02
C LEU A 290 -3.52 -14.36 15.54
N LEU A 291 -3.45 -14.94 16.74
CA LEU A 291 -2.18 -15.40 17.33
C LEU A 291 -1.53 -16.50 16.49
N PHE A 292 -2.31 -17.47 16.04
CA PHE A 292 -1.84 -18.54 15.16
C PHE A 292 -1.38 -18.00 13.80
N GLY A 293 -2.15 -17.10 13.20
CA GLY A 293 -1.80 -16.45 11.94
C GLY A 293 -0.45 -15.73 12.03
N PHE A 294 -0.23 -14.99 13.12
CA PHE A 294 1.05 -14.33 13.37
C PHE A 294 2.19 -15.34 13.56
N ALA A 295 1.98 -16.40 14.35
CA ALA A 295 2.97 -17.44 14.60
C ALA A 295 3.38 -18.17 13.31
N GLU A 296 2.43 -18.49 12.43
CA GLU A 296 2.71 -19.20 11.17
C GLU A 296 3.47 -18.31 10.17
N ILE A 297 3.14 -17.01 10.13
CA ILE A 297 3.90 -16.01 9.35
C ILE A 297 5.34 -15.92 9.86
N MET A 298 5.56 -15.90 11.19
CA MET A 298 6.90 -15.87 11.78
C MET A 298 7.69 -17.16 11.55
N ARG A 299 7.05 -18.33 11.71
CA ARG A 299 7.66 -19.64 11.46
C ARG A 299 8.13 -19.78 10.02
N SER A 300 7.33 -19.30 9.07
CA SER A 300 7.66 -19.26 7.64
C SER A 300 8.93 -18.45 7.35
N ARG A 301 9.25 -17.45 8.19
CA ARG A 301 10.49 -16.66 8.10
C ARG A 301 11.68 -17.39 8.74
N ARG A 302 11.51 -18.02 9.91
CA ARG A 302 12.60 -18.66 10.68
C ARG A 302 13.18 -19.90 10.01
N LEU A 303 12.34 -20.81 9.48
CA LEU A 303 12.78 -22.02 8.77
C LEU A 303 13.69 -21.69 7.57
N ARG A 304 13.56 -20.48 7.01
CA ARG A 304 14.33 -20.03 5.85
C ARG A 304 15.70 -19.47 6.24
N SER A 305 15.80 -18.78 7.38
CA SER A 305 17.10 -18.34 7.94
C SER A 305 17.99 -19.54 8.27
N GLU A 306 17.40 -20.62 8.77
CA GLU A 306 18.13 -21.85 9.07
C GLU A 306 18.55 -22.57 7.77
N ALA A 307 17.70 -22.60 6.74
CA ALA A 307 18.03 -23.18 5.44
C ALA A 307 19.10 -22.40 4.64
N SER A 308 19.19 -21.08 4.79
CA SER A 308 20.28 -20.28 4.19
C SER A 308 21.61 -20.46 4.92
N THR A 309 21.56 -20.67 6.24
CA THR A 309 22.77 -20.86 7.07
C THR A 309 23.30 -22.30 7.00
N GLY A 310 22.42 -23.30 6.82
CA GLY A 310 22.79 -24.71 6.69
C GLY A 310 23.49 -25.10 5.38
N ARG A 311 23.46 -24.22 4.35
CA ARG A 311 24.18 -24.44 3.07
C ARG A 311 25.67 -24.07 3.12
N VAL A 312 26.17 -23.54 4.24
CA VAL A 312 27.57 -23.07 4.39
C VAL A 312 28.44 -24.04 5.23
N ARG A 313 28.02 -25.29 5.46
CA ARG A 313 28.97 -26.32 5.97
C ARG A 313 29.62 -27.05 4.79
N PRO A 314 30.84 -26.68 4.34
CA PRO A 314 31.59 -27.53 3.43
C PRO A 314 31.95 -28.84 4.17
N ALA A 315 31.62 -29.95 3.53
CA ALA A 315 31.99 -31.28 3.97
C ALA A 315 33.49 -31.52 3.69
N HIS A 316 34.38 -30.94 4.50
CA HIS A 316 35.80 -31.31 4.50
C HIS A 316 36.38 -31.15 5.91
N ALA A 317 36.40 -32.24 6.68
CA ALA A 317 37.39 -32.48 7.75
C ALA A 317 37.19 -33.90 8.33
N HIS A 318 37.42 -34.92 7.52
CA HIS A 318 37.95 -36.20 8.00
C HIS A 318 39.03 -36.61 6.99
N GLN A 319 40.23 -36.07 7.18
CA GLN A 319 41.45 -36.62 6.62
C GLN A 319 42.43 -36.78 7.78
N ASP A 320 42.85 -38.02 7.98
CA ASP A 320 43.80 -38.48 8.98
C ASP A 320 45.13 -37.70 8.90
N PRO A 321 45.76 -37.36 10.03
CA PRO A 321 47.14 -36.91 10.02
C PRO A 321 48.06 -38.13 10.01
N HIS A 322 48.73 -38.34 8.88
CA HIS A 322 49.96 -39.13 8.80
C HIS A 322 50.97 -38.58 9.82
N VAL A 323 51.35 -39.43 10.77
CA VAL A 323 52.51 -39.24 11.64
C VAL A 323 53.68 -39.94 10.96
N ASP A 324 54.69 -39.17 10.52
CA ASP A 324 56.04 -39.70 10.28
C ASP A 324 57.03 -38.83 11.06
N PRO A 325 57.63 -39.34 12.15
CA PRO A 325 58.47 -38.55 13.04
C PRO A 325 59.94 -38.65 12.64
N ASP A 326 60.63 -37.53 12.75
CA ASP A 326 62.09 -37.39 12.68
C ASP A 326 62.89 -38.65 13.06
N ARG A 327 63.74 -39.14 12.15
CA ARG A 327 65.07 -39.68 12.53
C ARG A 327 66.03 -39.85 11.35
N ALA A 328 67.01 -38.95 11.37
CA ALA A 328 68.43 -39.23 11.21
C ALA A 328 69.01 -39.55 9.81
N SER A 329 70.15 -38.88 9.59
CA SER A 329 71.28 -39.26 8.72
C SER A 329 71.26 -38.78 7.27
N GLY A 330 72.33 -38.06 6.89
CA GLY A 330 72.69 -37.85 5.50
C GLY A 330 73.29 -36.48 5.20
N HIS A 331 74.49 -36.19 5.71
CA HIS A 331 75.33 -35.12 5.19
C HIS A 331 75.51 -35.26 3.68
N SER A 332 75.29 -34.18 2.92
CA SER A 332 75.80 -34.06 1.55
C SER A 332 77.27 -33.67 1.58
N PRO A 333 78.18 -34.31 0.82
CA PRO A 333 79.56 -33.87 0.69
C PRO A 333 79.67 -32.73 -0.35
N PRO A 334 80.63 -31.81 -0.23
CA PRO A 334 80.94 -30.85 -1.28
C PRO A 334 82.00 -31.41 -2.26
N PRO A 335 81.93 -31.13 -3.57
CA PRO A 335 83.12 -30.97 -4.42
C PRO A 335 83.56 -29.49 -4.35
N PRO A 336 84.87 -29.16 -4.38
CA PRO A 336 85.69 -29.42 -5.56
C PRO A 336 87.15 -29.86 -5.29
N GLY A 337 87.65 -30.69 -6.21
CA GLY A 337 89.04 -31.10 -6.43
C GLY A 337 89.09 -31.94 -7.69
#